data_AF-A0A7Y9JE20-F1
#
_entry.id   AF-A0A7Y9JE20-F1
#
_cell.length_a   1.000
_cell.length_b   1.000
_cell.length_c   1.000
_cell.angle_alpha   90.00
_cell.angle_beta   90.00
_cell.angle_gamma   90.00
#
_symmetry.space_group_name_H-M   'P 1'
#
loop_
_entity.id
_entity.type
_entity.pdbx_description
1 polymer ?
#
loop_
_entity_poly.entity_id
_entity_poly.type
_entity_poly.pdbx_seq_one_letter_code
_entity_poly.pdbx_strand_id
1 'polypeptide(L)' 'MTPEQLVADTLFQRAVLSVYGPWLTSRAVGLAERRRAVTRVHHARLALAAREPNTPSHTSGLSPEKDTPP' A
#
# COMPACT_ATOMS: atom_id res chain seq x y z
N MET A 1 15.62 -0.06 -16.86
CA MET A 1 14.94 -1.17 -16.17
C MET A 1 14.20 -1.98 -17.23
N THR A 2 14.43 -3.28 -17.31
CA THR A 2 13.69 -4.13 -18.26
C THR A 2 12.28 -4.42 -17.74
N PRO A 3 11.32 -4.81 -18.62
CA PRO A 3 10.00 -5.24 -18.19
C PRO A 3 10.04 -6.36 -17.15
N GLU A 4 10.96 -7.33 -17.31
CA GLU A 4 11.13 -8.46 -16.41
C GLU A 4 11.64 -8.00 -15.03
N GLN A 5 12.58 -7.05 -15.00
CA GLN A 5 13.06 -6.45 -13.75
C GLN A 5 11.93 -5.72 -13.03
N LEU A 6 11.07 -5.00 -13.76
CA LEU A 6 9.94 -4.29 -13.17
C LEU A 6 8.90 -5.25 -12.59
N VAL A 7 8.61 -6.35 -13.29
CA VAL A 7 7.72 -7.41 -12.79
C VAL A 7 8.31 -8.07 -11.55
N ALA A 8 9.57 -8.49 -11.60
CA ALA A 8 10.25 -9.14 -10.48
C ALA A 8 10.26 -8.26 -9.22
N ASP A 9 10.58 -6.98 -9.37
CA ASP A 9 10.60 -6.05 -8.26
C ASP A 9 9.18 -5.76 -7.73
N THR A 10 8.17 -5.67 -8.60
CA THR A 10 6.75 -5.54 -8.18
C THR A 10 6.30 -6.75 -7.35
N LEU A 11 6.64 -7.96 -7.80
CA LEU A 11 6.36 -9.19 -7.07
C LEU A 11 7.09 -9.22 -5.73
N PHE A 12 8.35 -8.77 -5.70
CA PHE A 12 9.13 -8.66 -4.48
C PHE A 12 8.48 -7.70 -3.46
N GLN A 13 8.08 -6.50 -3.88
CA GLN A 13 7.41 -5.56 -2.97
C GLN A 13 6.07 -6.13 -2.44
N ARG A 14 5.31 -6.83 -3.28
CA ARG A 14 4.08 -7.53 -2.84
C ARG A 14 4.39 -8.64 -1.84
N ALA A 15 5.44 -9.41 -2.04
CA ALA A 15 5.87 -10.44 -1.09
C ALA A 15 6.27 -9.84 0.26
N VAL A 16 6.96 -8.68 0.26
CA VAL A 16 7.28 -7.94 1.49
C VAL A 16 6.01 -7.58 2.27
N LEU A 17 4.96 -7.09 1.59
CA LEU A 17 3.69 -6.77 2.24
C LEU A 17 3.00 -8.01 2.82
N SER A 18 2.97 -9.12 2.08
CA SER A 18 2.36 -10.37 2.54
C SER A 18 3.07 -10.97 3.75
N VAL A 19 4.41 -10.91 3.79
CA VAL A 19 5.21 -11.47 4.88
C VAL A 19 5.19 -10.57 6.10
N TYR A 20 5.48 -9.28 5.94
CA TYR A 20 5.70 -8.37 7.07
C TYR A 20 4.44 -7.60 7.50
N GLY A 21 3.40 -7.53 6.67
CA GLY A 21 2.13 -6.88 7.02
C GLY A 21 1.50 -7.45 8.31
N PRO A 22 1.35 -8.78 8.44
CA PRO A 22 0.82 -9.39 9.66
C PRO A 22 1.68 -9.16 10.91
N TRP A 23 2.97 -8.90 10.74
CA TRP A 23 3.90 -8.70 11.86
C TRP A 23 3.68 -7.38 12.58
N LEU A 24 3.03 -6.41 11.92
CA LEU A 24 2.76 -5.09 12.49
C LEU A 24 1.77 -5.15 13.66
N THR A 25 0.85 -6.12 13.65
CA THR A 25 -0.17 -6.30 14.68
C THR A 25 0.07 -7.54 15.55
N SER A 26 0.93 -8.46 15.11
CA SER A 26 1.23 -9.68 15.85
C SER A 26 2.00 -9.42 17.15
N ARG A 27 1.42 -9.86 18.28
CA ARG A 27 2.05 -9.83 19.61
C ARG A 27 3.18 -10.85 19.76
N ALA A 28 3.23 -11.88 18.90
CA ALA A 28 4.28 -12.90 18.92
C ALA A 28 5.62 -12.40 18.34
N VAL A 29 5.58 -11.30 17.57
CA VAL A 29 6.78 -10.68 17.00
C VAL A 29 7.36 -9.68 17.98
N GLY A 30 8.67 -9.80 18.26
CA GLY A 30 9.40 -8.89 19.14
C GLY A 30 9.38 -7.45 18.66
N LEU A 31 9.59 -6.50 19.58
CA LEU A 31 9.53 -5.07 19.28
C LEU A 31 10.56 -4.66 18.21
N ALA A 32 11.75 -5.25 18.26
CA ALA A 32 12.81 -4.97 17.29
C ALA A 32 12.44 -5.44 15.88
N GLU A 33 11.92 -6.67 15.73
CA GLU A 33 11.45 -7.15 14.43
C GLU A 33 10.25 -6.37 13.92
N ARG A 34 9.31 -5.99 14.80
CA ARG A 34 8.14 -5.18 14.43
C ARG A 34 8.56 -3.83 13.88
N ARG A 35 9.53 -3.14 14.50
CA ARG A 35 10.08 -1.88 13.98
C ARG A 35 10.69 -2.06 12.58
N ARG A 36 11.45 -3.13 12.35
CA ARG A 36 11.99 -3.44 11.02
C ARG A 36 10.87 -3.74 10.01
N ALA A 37 9.83 -4.45 10.42
CA ALA A 37 8.67 -4.73 9.59
C ALA A 37 7.94 -3.44 9.18
N VAL A 38 7.78 -2.47 10.08
CA VAL A 38 7.19 -1.15 9.76
C VAL A 38 7.97 -0.48 8.62
N THR A 39 9.30 -0.40 8.73
CA THR A 39 10.13 0.23 7.70
C THR A 39 10.02 -0.49 6.36
N ARG A 40 10.03 -1.83 6.35
CA ARG A 40 9.90 -2.63 5.12
C ARG A 40 8.54 -2.47 4.46
N VAL A 41 7.47 -2.53 5.24
CA VAL A 41 6.09 -2.35 4.73
C VAL A 41 5.91 -0.94 4.18
N HIS A 42 6.42 0.08 4.87
CA HIS A 42 6.35 1.46 4.40
C HIS A 42 7.09 1.63 3.07
N HIS A 43 8.32 1.11 2.97
CA HIS A 43 9.09 1.15 1.73
C HIS A 43 8.37 0.43 0.58
N ALA A 44 7.86 -0.77 0.81
CA ALA A 44 7.15 -1.53 -0.22
C ALA A 44 5.90 -0.81 -0.73
N ARG A 45 5.15 -0.14 0.16
CA ARG A 45 4.00 0.69 -0.23
C ARG A 45 4.42 1.87 -1.11
N LEU A 46 5.48 2.58 -0.73
CA LEU A 46 6.00 3.70 -1.54
C LEU A 46 6.50 3.21 -2.91
N ALA A 47 7.24 2.11 -2.93
CA ALA A 47 7.79 1.54 -4.15
C ALA A 47 6.69 1.08 -5.12
N LEU A 48 5.57 0.58 -4.61
CA LEU A 48 4.40 0.22 -5.44
C LEU A 48 3.62 1.46 -5.87
N ALA A 49 3.37 2.41 -4.97
CA ALA A 49 2.65 3.65 -5.30
C ALA A 49 3.37 4.48 -6.37
N ALA A 50 4.71 4.51 -6.35
CA ALA A 50 5.51 5.18 -7.37
C ALA A 50 5.38 4.54 -8.78
N ARG A 51 4.84 3.33 -8.88
CA ARG A 51 4.63 2.60 -10.15
C ARG A 51 3.21 2.71 -10.68
N GLU A 52 2.25 3.12 -9.87
CA GLU A 52 0.91 3.43 -10.34
C GLU A 52 0.96 4.82 -10.98
N PRO A 53 0.86 4.94 -12.30
CA PRO A 53 0.85 6.25 -12.94
C PRO A 53 -0.50 6.89 -12.61
N ASN A 54 -0.50 7.80 -11.62
CA ASN A 54 -1.59 8.74 -11.34
C ASN A 54 -3.00 8.17 -11.58
N THR A 55 -3.52 7.39 -10.64
CA THR A 55 -4.97 7.44 -10.44
C THR A 55 -5.23 8.81 -9.82
N PRO A 56 -5.90 9.75 -10.50
CA PRO A 56 -6.24 11.02 -9.87
C PRO A 56 -7.04 10.69 -8.62
N SER A 57 -6.53 11.12 -7.47
CA SER A 57 -7.26 11.14 -6.22
C SER A 57 -8.55 11.95 -6.44
N HIS A 58 -9.64 11.27 -6.79
CA HIS A 58 -10.97 11.89 -6.89
C HIS A 58 -11.51 12.07 -5.47
N THR A 59 -10.83 12.90 -4.68
CA THR A 59 -11.42 13.59 -3.54
C THR A 59 -12.16 14.81 -4.09
N SER A 60 -13.44 14.64 -4.39
CA SER A 60 -14.54 15.64 -4.43
C SER A 60 -15.72 15.00 -5.16
N GLY A 61 -16.93 14.92 -4.62
CA GLY A 61 -17.45 15.31 -3.33
C GLY A 61 -18.70 14.49 -3.02
N LEU A 62 -19.07 14.48 -1.74
CA LEU A 62 -20.38 14.02 -1.29
C LEU A 62 -21.48 14.61 -2.21
N SER A 63 -22.25 13.75 -2.86
CA SER A 63 -23.64 14.06 -3.17
C SER A 63 -24.48 13.68 -1.95
N PRO A 64 -25.20 14.62 -1.32
CA PRO A 64 -26.50 14.32 -0.79
C PRO A 64 -27.53 14.66 -1.86
N GLU A 65 -28.04 13.60 -2.47
CA GLU A 65 -29.39 13.49 -2.97
C GLU A 65 -30.36 14.26 -2.05
N LYS A 66 -31.06 15.25 -2.58
CA LYS A 66 -32.42 15.56 -2.10
C LYS A 66 -33.22 16.24 -3.20
N ASP A 67 -33.90 15.39 -3.95
CA ASP A 67 -35.20 15.65 -4.55
C ASP A 67 -36.11 16.45 -3.61
N THR A 68 -36.83 17.43 -4.17
CA THR A 68 -38.31 17.46 -4.30
C THR A 68 -38.84 18.91 -4.31
N PRO A 69 -39.79 19.26 -5.21
CA PRO A 69 -40.31 20.63 -5.42
C PRO A 69 -41.46 20.97 -4.45
N PRO A 70 -42.04 22.20 -4.50
CA PRO A 70 -43.08 22.56 -5.47
C PRO A 70 -42.86 23.88 -6.23
#